data_AF-A0A3P8V6V3-F1
#
_entry.id   AF-A0A3P8V6V3-F1
#
_cell.length_a   1.000
_cell.length_b   1.000
_cell.length_c   1.000
_cell.angle_alpha   90.00
_cell.angle_beta   90.00
_cell.angle_gamma   90.00
#
_symmetry.space_group_name_H-M   'P 1'
#
loop_
_entity.id
_entity.type
_entity.pdbx_description
1 polymer ?
#
loop_
_entity_poly.entity_id
_entity_poly.type
_entity_poly.pdbx_seq_one_letter_code
_entity_poly.pdbx_strand_id
1 'polypeptide(L)'
;MVQRLKYRRRLSYNTASNKTRLSRTPGNRIVYLYTKKVGKAPKSACGICPGRLRGVSTRVLIVFDQYNCHLRGIDCVCALFVGFC
;
A
#
# COMPACT_ATOMS: atom_id res chain seq x y z
N MET A 1 20.78 31.21 -7.88
CA MET A 1 20.26 30.25 -8.88
C MET A 1 19.86 28.96 -8.19
N VAL A 2 18.68 28.39 -8.46
CA VAL A 2 18.15 27.19 -7.78
C VAL A 2 18.45 25.91 -8.58
N GLN A 3 18.75 24.81 -7.89
CA GLN A 3 19.02 23.53 -8.54
C GLN A 3 17.72 22.92 -9.12
N ARG A 4 17.67 22.73 -10.44
CA ARG A 4 16.59 22.00 -11.13
C ARG A 4 16.97 20.53 -11.30
N LEU A 5 15.99 19.63 -11.29
CA LEU A 5 16.20 18.18 -11.26
C LEU A 5 15.49 17.48 -12.43
N LYS A 6 16.04 16.34 -12.86
CA LYS A 6 15.46 15.47 -13.89
C LYS A 6 15.19 14.08 -13.34
N TYR A 7 14.17 13.40 -13.87
CA TYR A 7 13.91 12.00 -13.54
C TYR A 7 15.07 11.09 -14.00
N ARG A 8 15.26 9.98 -13.29
CA ARG A 8 16.33 8.98 -13.56
C ARG A 8 15.85 7.75 -14.34
N ARG A 9 14.54 7.61 -14.56
CA ARG A 9 13.91 6.48 -15.27
C ARG A 9 13.54 6.92 -16.69
N ARG A 10 13.31 5.93 -17.57
CA ARG A 10 12.79 6.17 -18.93
C ARG A 10 11.36 6.76 -18.92
N LEU A 11 10.58 6.49 -17.87
CA LEU A 11 9.23 7.04 -17.74
C LEU A 11 9.28 8.53 -17.39
N SER A 12 8.88 9.36 -18.33
CA SER A 12 8.88 10.82 -18.20
C SER A 12 7.66 11.39 -17.47
N TYR A 13 6.58 10.62 -17.34
CA TYR A 13 5.30 11.08 -16.82
C TYR A 13 5.15 10.94 -15.29
N ASN A 14 4.30 11.78 -14.70
CA ASN A 14 3.94 11.75 -13.28
C ASN A 14 2.79 10.77 -13.00
N THR A 15 3.08 9.47 -13.03
CA THR A 15 2.11 8.41 -12.73
C THR A 15 2.20 7.94 -11.28
N ALA A 16 1.21 7.18 -10.81
CA ALA A 16 1.20 6.62 -9.46
C ALA A 16 2.37 5.66 -9.17
N SER A 17 2.98 5.06 -10.19
CA SER A 17 4.18 4.22 -10.06
C SER A 17 5.49 5.04 -10.04
N ASN A 18 5.44 6.33 -10.40
CA ASN A 18 6.59 7.20 -10.53
C ASN A 18 6.66 8.31 -9.46
N LYS A 19 6.08 8.06 -8.28
CA LYS A 19 6.13 9.02 -7.17
C LYS A 19 7.54 9.08 -6.56
N THR A 20 8.03 10.29 -6.35
CA THR A 20 9.40 10.56 -5.91
C THR A 20 9.42 11.41 -4.64
N ARG A 21 10.52 11.30 -3.88
CA ARG A 21 10.86 12.19 -2.76
C ARG A 21 12.22 12.82 -3.03
N LEU A 22 12.40 14.05 -2.57
CA LEU A 22 13.69 14.75 -2.63
C LEU A 22 14.53 14.35 -1.43
N SER A 23 15.79 14.03 -1.67
CA SER A 23 16.78 13.77 -0.62
C SER A 23 18.04 14.57 -0.91
N ARG A 24 18.62 15.18 0.12
CA ARG A 24 19.99 15.69 0.06
C ARG A 24 20.95 14.51 0.22
N THR A 25 21.96 14.45 -0.62
CA THR A 25 23.05 13.48 -0.51
C THR A 25 24.20 14.08 0.29
N PRO A 26 25.10 13.26 0.87
CA PRO A 26 26.29 13.77 1.57
C PRO A 26 27.21 14.58 0.65
N GLY A 27 27.19 14.34 -0.66
CA GLY A 27 27.90 15.14 -1.67
C GLY A 27 27.23 16.49 -1.98
N ASN A 28 26.35 16.98 -1.11
CA ASN A 28 25.64 18.26 -1.22
C ASN A 28 24.84 18.45 -2.53
N ARG A 29 24.22 17.37 -3.04
CA ARG A 29 23.33 17.39 -4.23
C ARG A 29 21.93 16.99 -3.84
N ILE A 30 20.92 17.62 -4.44
CA ILE A 30 19.52 17.19 -4.27
C ILE A 30 19.22 16.12 -5.34
N VAL A 31 18.68 14.97 -4.94
CA VAL A 31 18.41 13.85 -5.85
C VAL A 31 17.01 13.27 -5.62
N TYR A 32 16.36 12.80 -6.69
CA TYR A 32 15.12 12.03 -6.61
C TYR A 32 15.37 10.61 -6.12
N LEU A 33 14.68 10.23 -5.05
CA LEU A 33 14.51 8.84 -4.62
C LEU A 33 13.11 8.37 -4.95
N TYR A 34 13.00 7.19 -5.57
CA TYR A 34 11.71 6.59 -5.90
C TYR A 34 11.08 5.97 -4.66
N THR A 35 9.87 6.39 -4.37
CA THR A 35 9.08 5.83 -3.27
C THR A 35 8.38 4.56 -3.71
N LYS A 36 8.24 3.60 -2.80
CA LYS A 36 7.35 2.46 -3.02
C LYS A 36 5.92 2.92 -2.77
N LYS A 37 4.95 2.27 -3.41
CA LYS A 37 3.54 2.53 -3.16
C LYS A 37 3.22 2.22 -1.70
N VAL A 38 2.27 2.94 -1.12
CA VAL A 38 1.86 2.73 0.27
C VAL A 38 0.97 1.49 0.33
N GLY A 39 1.33 0.52 1.17
CA GLY A 39 0.49 -0.63 1.48
C GLY A 39 -0.70 -0.22 2.35
N LYS A 40 -1.86 -0.87 2.16
CA LYS A 40 -3.01 -0.72 3.07
C LYS A 40 -3.02 -1.93 4.02
N ALA A 41 -3.39 -1.70 5.28
CA ALA A 41 -3.60 -2.80 6.21
C ALA A 41 -4.80 -3.64 5.77
N PRO A 42 -4.79 -4.95 6.06
CA PRO A 42 -5.94 -5.81 5.77
C PRO A 42 -7.18 -5.30 6.51
N LYS A 43 -8.32 -5.42 5.83
CA LYS A 43 -9.63 -5.19 6.43
C LYS A 43 -9.96 -6.37 7.34
N SER A 44 -10.74 -6.13 8.39
CA SER A 44 -11.26 -7.21 9.23
C SER A 44 -12.10 -8.19 8.40
N ALA A 45 -12.01 -9.49 8.70
CA ALA A 45 -12.76 -10.55 8.01
C ALA A 45 -14.29 -10.33 8.05
N CYS A 46 -14.78 -9.60 9.05
CA CYS A 46 -16.21 -9.39 9.29
C CYS A 46 -16.91 -8.48 8.27
N GLY A 47 -16.19 -7.76 7.38
CA GLY A 47 -16.75 -6.95 6.30
C GLY A 47 -17.59 -5.72 6.69
N ILE A 48 -18.14 -5.70 7.91
CA ILE A 48 -19.04 -4.68 8.46
C ILE A 48 -18.24 -3.58 9.17
N CYS A 49 -17.10 -3.94 9.77
CA CYS A 49 -16.27 -2.98 10.49
C CYS A 49 -15.41 -2.18 9.48
N PRO A 50 -15.53 -0.83 9.44
CA PRO A 50 -14.66 0.02 8.62
C PRO A 50 -13.21 0.07 9.15
N GLY A 51 -12.96 -0.54 10.31
CA GLY A 51 -11.68 -0.58 10.98
C GLY A 51 -10.65 -1.47 10.28
N ARG A 52 -9.42 -0.97 10.22
CA ARG A 52 -8.25 -1.77 9.84
C ARG A 52 -7.66 -2.47 11.06
N LEU A 53 -7.16 -3.68 10.85
CA LEU A 53 -6.50 -4.43 11.92
C LEU A 53 -5.25 -3.68 12.39
N ARG A 54 -5.16 -3.45 13.70
CA ARG A 54 -3.99 -2.86 14.37
C ARG A 54 -2.95 -3.96 14.61
N GLY A 55 -1.66 -3.61 14.56
CA GLY A 55 -0.56 -4.56 14.83
C GLY A 55 -0.06 -5.36 13.62
N VAL A 56 -0.75 -5.33 12.48
CA VAL A 56 -0.29 -5.97 11.23
C VAL A 56 0.55 -4.99 10.41
N SER A 57 1.80 -5.36 10.08
CA SER A 57 2.68 -4.53 9.26
C SER A 57 2.13 -4.38 7.84
N THR A 58 1.85 -3.14 7.43
CA THR A 58 1.33 -2.81 6.10
C THR A 58 2.45 -2.74 5.07
N ARG A 59 3.05 -3.88 4.75
CA ARG A 59 3.95 -3.98 3.58
C ARG A 59 3.11 -4.04 2.31
N VAL A 60 3.73 -3.69 1.18
CA VAL A 60 3.06 -3.69 -0.14
C VAL A 60 2.78 -5.13 -0.57
N LEU A 61 1.75 -5.72 0.00
CA LEU A 61 1.05 -6.85 -0.60
C LEU A 61 0.20 -6.25 -1.72
N ILE A 62 0.65 -6.51 -2.95
CA ILE A 62 -0.15 -6.34 -4.16
C ILE A 62 -1.29 -7.37 -4.07
N VAL A 63 -2.34 -7.03 -3.34
CA VAL A 63 -3.66 -7.58 -3.62
C VAL A 63 -4.35 -6.52 -4.47
N PHE A 64 -4.58 -6.88 -5.74
CA PHE A 64 -5.58 -6.21 -6.56
C PHE A 64 -6.89 -6.27 -5.79
N ASP A 65 -7.24 -5.15 -5.17
CA ASP A 65 -8.50 -4.92 -4.47
C ASP A 65 -9.60 -4.81 -5.54
N GLN A 66 -9.91 -5.92 -6.20
CA GLN A 66 -11.08 -6.05 -7.04
C GLN A 66 -12.14 -6.79 -6.21
N TYR A 67 -12.88 -5.98 -5.48
CA TYR A 67 -14.22 -6.26 -4.99
C TYR A 67 -15.01 -7.03 -6.07
N ASN A 68 -15.21 -8.32 -5.85
CA ASN A 68 -16.37 -9.05 -6.31
C ASN A 68 -16.56 -10.29 -5.43
N CYS A 69 -17.12 -10.07 -4.24
CA CYS A 69 -17.97 -11.08 -3.63
C CYS A 69 -19.34 -10.41 -3.47
N HIS A 70 -20.05 -10.35 -4.59
CA HIS A 70 -21.40 -9.82 -4.66
C HIS A 70 -22.33 -10.86 -4.01
N LEU A 71 -22.96 -10.45 -2.92
CA LEU A 71 -24.19 -10.94 -2.28
C LEU A 71 -24.79 -12.24 -2.85
N ARG A 72 -24.83 -13.30 -2.03
CA ARG A 72 -26.05 -13.97 -1.48
C ARG A 72 -25.58 -14.68 -0.20
N GLY A 73 -26.02 -14.31 1.00
CA GLY A 73 -27.39 -14.46 1.46
C GLY A 73 -27.46 -15.74 2.30
N ILE A 74 -27.47 -15.53 3.63
CA ILE A 74 -28.03 -16.41 4.66
C ILE A 74 -27.11 -17.56 5.15
N ASP A 75 -26.88 -17.54 6.46
CA ASP A 75 -26.27 -18.56 7.34
C ASP A 75 -24.75 -18.78 7.31
N CYS A 76 -24.02 -17.98 8.10
CA CYS A 76 -22.74 -18.44 8.67
C CYS A 76 -22.91 -18.59 10.18
N VAL A 77 -23.62 -19.65 10.54
CA VAL A 77 -23.70 -20.17 11.90
C VAL A 77 -22.31 -20.66 12.30
N CYS A 78 -21.94 -20.33 13.53
CA CYS A 78 -20.86 -20.90 14.33
C CYS A 78 -20.18 -22.18 13.78
N ALA A 79 -18.86 -22.11 13.60
CA ALA A 79 -17.93 -23.18 13.96
C ALA A 79 -16.62 -22.51 14.40
N LEU A 80 -16.46 -22.23 15.69
CA LEU A 80 -15.72 -23.06 16.67
C LEU A 80 -14.29 -23.41 16.20
N PHE A 81 -13.31 -22.96 17.00
CA PHE A 81 -12.10 -23.69 17.44
C PHE A 81 -11.23 -24.32 16.32
N VAL A 82 -9.93 -24.04 16.21
CA VAL A 82 -8.86 -24.62 17.06
C VAL A 82 -7.51 -23.95 16.71
N GLY A 83 -6.71 -23.66 17.75
CA GLY A 83 -5.22 -23.63 17.78
C GLY A 83 -4.55 -22.45 17.07
N PHE A 84 -3.74 -21.59 17.67
CA PHE A 84 -2.73 -21.79 18.73
C PHE A 84 -1.90 -23.07 18.55
N CYS A 85 -1.07 -23.05 17.52
CA CYS A 85 0.34 -23.41 17.59
C CYS A 85 1.13 -22.35 16.80
#